data_AF-A0AAD4SRA0-F1
#
_entry.id   AF-A0AAD4SRA0-F1
#
_cell.length_a   1.000
_cell.length_b   1.000
_cell.length_c   1.000
_cell.angle_alpha   90.00
_cell.angle_beta   90.00
_cell.angle_gamma   90.00
#
_symmetry.space_group_name_H-M   'P 1'
#
loop_
_entity.id
_entity.type
_entity.pdbx_description
1 polymer ?
#
loop_
_entity_poly.entity_id
_entity_poly.type
_entity_poly.pdbx_seq_one_letter_code
_entity_poly.pdbx_strand_id
1 'polypeptide(L)'
;MAFKRNLAVLLFACFLILAAEVQFNQAVERRFEDSPRYKECVESCIQDINARMKERGQSLDDHYVQDKCQDDCKPPSDEDPGYPGNLEDNPLRS
;
A
#
# COMPACT_ATOMS: atom_id res chain seq x y z
N MET A 1 37.00 -10.97 -25.89
CA MET A 1 35.56 -10.64 -25.94
C MET A 1 34.76 -11.19 -24.74
N ALA A 2 35.30 -11.18 -23.51
CA ALA A 2 34.63 -11.75 -22.32
C ALA A 2 33.83 -10.71 -21.50
N PHE A 3 34.23 -9.44 -21.53
CA PHE A 3 33.66 -8.37 -20.69
C PHE A 3 32.20 -8.01 -21.04
N LYS A 4 31.83 -8.05 -22.33
CA LYS A 4 30.46 -7.76 -22.81
C LYS A 4 29.42 -8.78 -22.33
N ARG A 5 29.80 -10.06 -22.22
CA ARG A 5 28.89 -11.13 -21.74
C ARG A 5 28.62 -10.99 -20.25
N ASN A 6 29.64 -10.65 -19.46
CA ASN A 6 29.51 -10.43 -18.02
C ASN A 6 28.65 -9.20 -17.71
N LEU A 7 28.78 -8.12 -18.49
CA LEU A 7 27.93 -6.94 -18.34
C LEU A 7 26.46 -7.22 -18.70
N ALA A 8 26.21 -7.99 -19.76
CA ALA A 8 24.84 -8.36 -20.16
C ALA A 8 24.14 -9.23 -19.10
N VAL A 9 24.87 -10.15 -18.46
CA VAL A 9 24.35 -10.98 -17.37
C VAL A 9 24.02 -10.14 -16.13
N LEU A 10 24.88 -9.16 -15.78
CA LEU A 10 24.63 -8.23 -14.68
C LEU A 10 23.38 -7.37 -14.92
N LEU A 11 23.22 -6.81 -16.12
CA LEU A 11 22.04 -6.02 -16.46
C LEU A 11 20.77 -6.87 -16.43
N PHE A 12 20.83 -8.09 -16.97
CA PHE A 12 19.69 -9.01 -16.93
C PHE A 12 19.29 -9.38 -15.50
N ALA A 13 20.26 -9.61 -14.61
CA ALA A 13 19.99 -9.86 -13.20
C ALA A 13 19.34 -8.64 -12.52
N CYS A 14 19.82 -7.42 -12.78
CA CYS A 14 19.18 -6.21 -12.27
C CYS A 14 17.72 -6.08 -12.74
N PHE A 15 17.43 -6.33 -14.01
CA PHE A 15 16.05 -6.30 -14.52
C PHE A 15 15.14 -7.32 -13.85
N LEU A 16 15.63 -8.53 -13.57
CA LEU A 16 14.87 -9.54 -12.84
C LEU A 16 14.58 -9.14 -11.39
N ILE A 17 15.55 -8.52 -10.71
CA ILE A 17 15.38 -8.03 -9.33
C ILE A 17 14.31 -6.92 -9.29
N LEU A 18 14.42 -5.92 -10.17
CA LEU A 18 13.42 -4.85 -10.27
C LEU A 18 12.01 -5.39 -10.58
N ALA A 19 11.90 -6.37 -11.48
CA ALA A 19 10.61 -6.99 -11.79
C ALA A 19 10.03 -7.76 -10.59
N ALA A 20 10.88 -8.44 -9.81
CA ALA A 20 10.47 -9.16 -8.61
C ALA A 20 10.03 -8.19 -7.48
N GLU A 21 10.74 -7.09 -7.29
CA GLU A 21 10.38 -6.04 -6.33
C GLU A 21 9.00 -5.44 -6.65
N VAL A 22 8.75 -5.11 -7.92
CA VAL A 22 7.45 -4.57 -8.35
C VAL A 22 6.32 -5.56 -8.09
N GLN A 23 6.52 -6.84 -8.43
CA GLN A 23 5.50 -7.87 -8.19
C GLN A 23 5.26 -8.13 -6.69
N PHE A 24 6.32 -8.10 -5.89
CA PHE A 24 6.23 -8.25 -4.45
C PHE A 24 5.46 -7.08 -3.83
N ASN A 25 5.78 -5.84 -4.19
CA ASN A 25 5.08 -4.66 -3.69
C ASN A 25 3.58 -4.71 -4.04
N GLN A 26 3.23 -5.04 -5.29
CA GLN A 26 1.83 -5.19 -5.69
C GLN A 26 1.11 -6.31 -4.93
N ALA A 27 1.78 -7.43 -4.66
CA ALA A 27 1.19 -8.53 -3.90
C ALA A 27 0.98 -8.16 -2.41
N VAL A 28 1.90 -7.39 -1.83
CA VAL A 28 1.80 -6.87 -0.46
C VAL A 28 0.67 -5.85 -0.35
N GLU A 29 0.55 -4.91 -1.29
CA GLU A 29 -0.55 -3.95 -1.34
C GLU A 29 -1.90 -4.65 -1.38
N ARG A 30 -2.07 -5.63 -2.28
CA ARG A 30 -3.32 -6.41 -2.35
C ARG A 30 -3.61 -7.17 -1.06
N ARG A 31 -2.60 -7.81 -0.46
CA ARG A 31 -2.74 -8.53 0.82
C ARG A 31 -3.12 -7.59 1.95
N PHE A 32 -2.63 -6.35 1.91
CA PHE A 32 -2.92 -5.33 2.91
C PHE A 32 -4.35 -4.82 2.79
N GLU A 33 -4.80 -4.47 1.59
CA GLU A 33 -6.19 -4.07 1.32
C GLU A 33 -7.19 -5.19 1.68
N ASP A 34 -6.78 -6.46 1.52
CA ASP A 34 -7.58 -7.60 1.95
C ASP A 34 -7.49 -7.91 3.45
N SER A 35 -6.62 -7.22 4.20
CA SER A 35 -6.44 -7.48 5.62
C SER A 35 -7.70 -7.09 6.41
N PRO A 36 -8.09 -7.89 7.42
CA PRO A 36 -9.26 -7.57 8.25
C PRO A 36 -9.08 -6.22 8.95
N ARG A 37 -7.85 -5.87 9.33
CA ARG A 37 -7.51 -4.61 9.99
C ARG A 37 -7.75 -3.39 9.10
N TYR A 38 -7.44 -3.48 7.81
CA TYR A 38 -7.74 -2.42 6.85
C TYR A 38 -9.25 -2.27 6.64
N LYS A 39 -9.97 -3.40 6.47
CA LYS A 39 -11.42 -3.40 6.32
C LYS A 39 -12.13 -2.81 7.54
N GLU A 40 -11.72 -3.19 8.75
CA GLU A 40 -12.24 -2.63 10.01
C GLU A 40 -11.99 -1.12 10.11
N CYS A 41 -10.81 -0.65 9.69
CA CYS A 41 -10.50 0.79 9.66
C CYS A 41 -11.46 1.54 8.72
N VAL A 42 -11.61 1.05 7.48
CA VAL A 42 -12.47 1.69 6.47
C VAL A 42 -13.93 1.67 6.94
N GLU A 43 -14.43 0.54 7.44
CA GLU A 43 -15.79 0.44 7.97
C GLU A 43 -16.03 1.37 9.16
N SER A 44 -15.08 1.47 10.09
CA SER A 44 -15.17 2.37 11.24
C SER A 44 -15.18 3.84 10.81
N CYS A 45 -14.35 4.21 9.83
CA CYS A 45 -14.33 5.55 9.26
C CYS A 45 -15.66 5.91 8.57
N ILE A 46 -16.21 5.00 7.75
CA ILE A 46 -17.50 5.18 7.09
C ILE A 46 -18.61 5.37 8.13
N GLN A 47 -18.61 4.58 9.21
CA GLN A 47 -19.58 4.71 10.29
C GLN A 47 -19.49 6.06 11.00
N ASP A 48 -18.28 6.55 11.30
CA ASP A 48 -18.09 7.86 11.94
C ASP A 48 -18.57 9.01 11.05
N ILE A 49 -18.24 8.97 9.75
CA ILE A 49 -18.71 9.98 8.80
C ILE A 49 -20.23 9.94 8.70
N ASN A 50 -20.83 8.76 8.52
CA ASN A 50 -22.28 8.64 8.43
C ASN A 50 -23.00 9.10 9.70
N ALA A 51 -22.43 8.83 10.89
CA ALA A 51 -22.96 9.33 12.14
C ALA A 51 -22.96 10.88 12.17
N ARG A 52 -21.82 11.50 11.84
CA ARG A 52 -21.69 12.97 11.79
C ARG A 52 -22.61 13.62 10.76
N MET A 53 -22.78 12.99 9.61
CA MET A 53 -23.63 13.51 8.54
C MET A 53 -25.11 13.41 8.90
N LYS A 54 -25.51 12.31 9.55
CA LYS A 54 -26.86 12.15 10.11
C LYS A 54 -27.18 13.21 11.16
N GLU A 55 -26.24 13.53 12.05
CA GLU A 55 -26.40 14.61 13.04
C GLU A 55 -26.58 15.98 12.39
N ARG A 56 -25.95 16.20 11.23
CA ARG A 56 -26.03 17.46 10.47
C ARG A 56 -27.21 17.52 9.51
N GLY A 57 -27.99 16.44 9.36
CA GLY A 57 -29.04 16.34 8.34
C GLY A 57 -28.51 16.41 6.91
N GLN A 58 -27.24 16.04 6.70
CA GLN A 58 -26.58 16.03 5.41
C GLN A 58 -26.36 14.57 4.96
N SER A 59 -26.32 14.34 3.66
CA SER A 59 -25.86 13.07 3.08
C SER A 59 -24.68 13.37 2.17
N LEU A 60 -23.57 12.67 2.36
CA LEU A 60 -22.54 12.62 1.34
C LEU A 60 -22.80 11.45 0.40
N ASP A 61 -22.20 11.57 -0.78
CA ASP A 61 -22.11 10.49 -1.72
C ASP A 61 -21.31 9.33 -1.11
N ASP A 62 -21.88 8.13 -1.17
CA ASP A 62 -21.30 6.93 -0.55
C ASP A 62 -19.94 6.57 -1.17
N HIS A 63 -19.74 6.84 -2.47
CA HIS A 63 -18.45 6.60 -3.13
C HIS A 63 -17.39 7.57 -2.64
N TYR A 64 -17.73 8.86 -2.48
CA TYR A 64 -16.80 9.84 -1.92
C TYR A 64 -16.35 9.48 -0.48
N VAL A 65 -17.29 9.02 0.35
CA VAL A 65 -16.98 8.59 1.74
C VAL A 65 -16.09 7.35 1.74
N GLN A 66 -16.38 6.40 0.84
CA GLN A 66 -15.59 5.18 0.71
C GLN A 66 -14.16 5.45 0.26
N ASP A 67 -13.97 6.24 -0.81
CA ASP A 67 -12.64 6.57 -1.34
C ASP A 67 -11.81 7.32 -0.29
N LYS A 68 -12.42 8.30 0.38
CA LYS A 68 -11.74 9.07 1.43
C LYS A 68 -11.29 8.20 2.60
N CYS A 69 -12.16 7.30 3.08
CA CYS A 69 -11.81 6.39 4.15
C CYS A 69 -10.76 5.35 3.75
N GLN A 70 -10.74 4.94 2.48
CA GLN A 70 -9.70 4.05 1.94
C GLN A 70 -8.33 4.74 1.92
N ASP A 71 -8.27 6.02 1.54
CA ASP A 71 -7.05 6.83 1.58
C ASP A 71 -6.57 7.07 3.02
N ASP A 72 -7.47 7.46 3.94
CA ASP A 72 -7.14 7.70 5.36
C ASP A 72 -6.64 6.44 6.08
N CYS A 73 -7.11 5.26 5.68
CA CYS A 73 -6.70 3.96 6.24
C CYS A 73 -5.51 3.31 5.53
N LYS A 74 -5.06 3.87 4.40
CA LYS A 74 -3.88 3.35 3.70
C LYS A 74 -2.62 3.70 4.50
N PRO A 75 -1.64 2.79 4.63
CA PRO A 75 -0.39 3.11 5.25
C PRO A 75 0.29 4.23 4.44
N PRO A 76 0.98 5.15 5.11
CA PRO A 76 1.75 6.17 4.41
C PRO A 76 2.69 5.47 3.44
N SER A 77 2.64 5.89 2.16
CA SER A 77 3.53 5.35 1.15
C SER A 77 4.96 5.79 1.45
N ASP A 78 5.94 4.92 1.19
CA ASP A 78 7.39 5.19 1.39
C ASP A 78 7.91 6.42 0.59
N GLU A 79 7.07 7.05 -0.24
CA GLU A 79 7.34 8.32 -0.91
C GLU A 79 7.14 9.55 -0.01
N ASP A 80 6.68 9.38 1.22
CA ASP A 80 6.59 10.46 2.21
C ASP A 80 7.95 10.60 2.94
N PRO A 81 8.70 11.71 2.76
CA PRO A 81 10.10 11.86 3.23
C PRO A 81 10.27 11.88 4.76
N GLY A 82 9.23 11.54 5.52
CA GLY A 82 9.22 11.47 6.98
C GLY A 82 8.92 10.09 7.58
N TYR A 83 8.74 9.03 6.78
CA TYR A 83 8.50 7.69 7.32
C TYR A 83 9.80 6.86 7.38
N PRO A 84 10.40 6.65 8.56
CA PRO A 84 11.40 5.61 8.70
C PRO A 84 10.65 4.29 8.59
N GLY A 85 10.66 3.68 7.40
CA GLY A 85 10.31 2.28 7.24
C GLY A 85 11.18 1.49 8.20
N ASN A 86 10.63 1.08 9.35
CA ASN A 86 11.27 0.16 10.27
C ASN A 86 11.40 -1.17 9.52
N LEU A 87 12.52 -1.31 8.82
CA LEU A 87 13.01 -2.50 8.15
C LEU A 87 13.27 -3.68 9.14
N GLU A 88 12.97 -3.50 10.42
CA GLU A 88 13.20 -4.46 11.51
C GLU A 88 12.04 -5.44 11.73
N ASP A 89 10.81 -5.10 11.31
CA ASP A 89 9.62 -5.96 11.52
C ASP A 89 9.17 -6.71 10.25
N ASN A 90 10.08 -7.02 9.32
CA ASN A 90 9.75 -7.85 8.17
C ASN A 90 9.92 -9.35 8.51
N PRO A 91 8.84 -10.12 8.78
CA PRO A 91 8.93 -11.54 9.12
C PRO A 91 9.41 -12.43 7.97
N LEU A 92 9.62 -11.87 6.76
CA LEU A 92 10.12 -12.60 5.59
C LEU A 92 11.64 -12.53 5.44
N ARG A 93 12.36 -11.84 6.34
CA ARG A 93 13.83 -11.82 6.38
C ARG A 93 14.35 -12.86 7.38
N SER A 94 14.11 -14.14 7.09
CA SER A 94 14.79 -15.29 7.72
C SER A 94 15.51 -16.13 6.67
#